data_AF-A0A7X8WFU9-F1
#
_entry.id   AF-A0A7X8WFU9-F1
#
_cell.length_a   1.000
_cell.length_b   1.000
_cell.length_c   1.000
_cell.angle_alpha   90.00
_cell.angle_beta   90.00
_cell.angle_gamma   90.00
#
_symmetry.space_group_name_H-M   'P 1'
#
loop_
_entity.id
_entity.type
_entity.pdbx_description
1 polymer ?
#
loop_
_entity_poly.entity_id
_entity_poly.type
_entity_poly.pdbx_seq_one_letter_code
_entity_poly.pdbx_strand_id
1 'polypeptide(L)'
;AIEEALSLQPGYPIMVHSLVLSILVSMGRSMGYTSSTLQSKSVSRMDLIAGYVEDNLYQQITPADIAAYLNLSEKQVSRIVLSSEGISTKRFITLAKIGEAKTLLAESDMSLGEIARSLGFATASYFNTVFRNVEGTTPGAFRAQR
;
A
#
# COMPACT_ATOMS: atom_id res chain seq x y z
N ALA A 1 26.31 23.64 33.68
CA ALA A 1 25.82 22.53 32.83
C ALA A 1 26.83 21.38 32.76
N ILE A 2 28.00 21.53 32.10
CA ILE A 2 29.01 20.46 32.04
C ILE A 2 29.70 20.24 33.41
N GLU A 3 29.99 21.30 34.16
CA GLU A 3 30.59 21.20 35.50
C GLU A 3 29.68 20.55 36.56
N GLU A 4 28.35 20.64 36.38
CA GLU A 4 27.36 20.07 37.29
C GLU A 4 27.11 18.57 37.01
N ALA A 5 27.36 18.13 35.78
CA ALA A 5 27.30 16.72 35.39
C ALA A 5 28.46 15.91 35.97
N LEU A 6 29.61 16.56 36.20
CA LEU A 6 30.83 15.94 36.75
C LEU A 6 30.82 15.87 38.29
N SER A 7 29.97 16.67 38.96
CA SER A 7 29.93 16.77 40.44
C SER A 7 28.91 15.84 41.12
N LEU A 8 28.25 14.94 40.36
CA LEU A 8 27.32 13.90 40.85
C LEU A 8 26.22 14.41 41.81
N GLN A 9 25.83 15.68 41.67
CA GLN A 9 24.76 16.25 42.48
C GLN A 9 23.40 15.57 42.18
N PRO A 10 22.48 15.52 43.16
CA PRO A 10 21.15 14.93 42.95
C PRO A 10 20.44 15.62 41.77
N GLY A 11 20.11 14.85 40.73
CA GLY A 11 19.49 15.38 39.50
C GLY A 11 20.34 15.26 38.24
N TYR A 12 21.63 14.91 38.34
CA TYR A 12 22.48 14.67 37.17
C TYR A 12 21.92 13.63 36.18
N PRO A 13 21.21 12.54 36.58
CA PRO A 13 20.65 11.59 35.62
C PRO A 13 19.54 12.22 34.77
N ILE A 14 18.76 13.13 35.35
CA ILE A 14 17.70 13.87 34.66
C ILE A 14 18.32 14.84 33.65
N MET A 15 19.42 15.50 34.04
CA MET A 15 20.16 16.39 33.15
C MET A 15 20.83 15.64 31.99
N VAL A 16 21.41 14.47 32.24
CA VAL A 16 21.95 13.62 31.17
C VAL A 16 20.83 13.19 30.23
N HIS A 17 19.68 12.78 30.77
CA HIS A 17 18.52 12.39 29.97
C HIS A 17 18.01 13.55 29.10
N SER A 18 17.90 14.77 29.65
CA SER A 18 17.44 15.94 28.90
C SER A 18 18.44 16.37 27.82
N LEU A 19 19.74 16.26 28.09
CA LEU A 19 20.79 16.53 27.10
C LEU A 19 20.74 15.51 25.96
N VAL A 20 20.62 14.22 26.26
CA VAL A 20 20.45 13.16 25.25
C VAL A 20 19.22 13.43 24.39
N LEU A 21 18.08 13.74 24.99
CA LEU A 21 16.87 14.10 24.25
C LEU A 21 17.08 15.33 23.36
N SER A 22 17.75 16.36 23.87
CA SER A 22 18.02 17.58 23.11
C SER A 22 18.91 17.32 21.88
N ILE A 23 19.91 16.43 22.02
CA ILE A 23 20.81 16.03 20.94
C ILE A 23 20.04 15.21 19.91
N LEU A 24 19.26 14.22 20.34
CA LEU A 24 18.43 13.40 19.44
C LEU A 24 17.43 14.26 18.64
N VAL A 25 16.79 15.23 19.30
CA VAL A 25 15.86 16.17 18.65
C VAL A 25 16.59 17.12 17.69
N SER A 26 17.79 17.58 18.05
CA SER A 26 18.61 18.42 17.17
C SER A 26 19.10 17.66 15.93
N MET A 27 19.55 16.41 16.10
CA MET A 27 19.94 15.52 15.02
C MET A 27 18.75 15.21 14.12
N GLY A 28 17.59 14.90 14.71
CA GLY A 28 16.34 14.74 13.98
C GLY A 28 16.05 15.95 13.10
N ARG A 29 16.01 17.16 13.67
CA ARG A 29 15.76 18.39 12.89
C ARG A 29 16.78 18.59 11.74
N SER A 30 18.06 18.32 11.97
CA SER A 30 19.10 18.40 10.95
C SER A 30 18.96 17.35 9.83
N MET A 31 18.39 16.19 10.14
CA MET A 31 18.08 15.12 9.18
C MET A 31 16.73 15.36 8.46
N GLY A 32 16.07 16.50 8.69
CA GLY A 32 14.74 16.77 8.13
C GLY A 32 13.61 16.05 8.87
N TYR A 33 13.83 15.60 10.11
CA TYR A 33 12.81 15.08 11.04
C TYR A 33 11.96 16.24 11.62
N THR A 34 11.57 17.15 10.74
CA THR A 34 10.61 18.22 11.02
C THR A 34 9.33 17.81 10.29
N SER A 35 8.35 17.33 11.06
CA SER A 35 6.92 17.32 10.71
C SER A 35 6.34 16.25 9.76
N SER A 36 7.06 15.21 9.32
CA SER A 36 6.45 14.18 8.43
C SER A 36 5.69 13.06 9.16
N THR A 37 5.81 12.91 10.49
CA THR A 37 5.16 11.80 11.24
C THR A 37 3.95 12.24 12.07
N LEU A 38 3.76 13.55 12.29
CA LEU A 38 2.64 14.10 13.10
C LEU A 38 1.76 15.10 12.35
N GLN A 39 2.00 15.37 11.05
CA GLN A 39 0.87 15.69 10.20
C GLN A 39 0.01 14.43 10.16
N SER A 40 -1.27 14.53 10.54
CA SER A 40 -2.25 13.60 10.00
C SER A 40 -1.98 13.56 8.51
N LYS A 41 -1.47 12.45 7.98
CA LYS A 41 -1.32 12.25 6.54
C LYS A 41 -2.70 12.59 6.00
N SER A 42 -2.87 13.75 5.34
CA SER A 42 -4.16 14.07 4.75
C SER A 42 -4.35 12.96 3.75
N VAL A 43 -5.21 11.99 4.09
CA VAL A 43 -5.32 10.75 3.33
C VAL A 43 -5.60 11.18 1.90
N SER A 44 -4.67 10.88 0.99
CA SER A 44 -4.82 11.32 -0.38
C SER A 44 -6.06 10.66 -0.94
N ARG A 45 -6.73 11.30 -1.90
CA ARG A 45 -7.81 10.61 -2.62
C ARG A 45 -7.30 9.34 -3.29
N MET A 46 -6.01 9.30 -3.67
CA MET A 46 -5.40 8.08 -4.19
C MET A 46 -5.25 7.00 -3.11
N ASP A 47 -4.85 7.36 -1.89
CA ASP A 47 -4.76 6.41 -0.78
C ASP A 47 -6.13 5.78 -0.46
N LEU A 48 -7.21 6.58 -0.53
CA LEU A 48 -8.58 6.09 -0.36
C LEU A 48 -9.00 5.14 -1.49
N ILE A 49 -8.60 5.43 -2.75
CA ILE A 49 -8.87 4.56 -3.89
C ILE A 49 -8.10 3.25 -3.75
N ALA A 50 -6.82 3.31 -3.39
CA ALA A 50 -5.98 2.13 -3.20
C ALA A 50 -6.54 1.23 -2.09
N GLY A 51 -6.85 1.82 -0.92
CA GLY A 51 -7.44 1.09 0.20
C GLY A 51 -8.77 0.42 -0.18
N TYR A 52 -9.66 1.12 -0.90
CA TYR A 52 -10.90 0.50 -1.37
C TYR A 52 -10.62 -0.69 -2.31
N VAL A 53 -9.64 -0.58 -3.21
CA VAL A 53 -9.30 -1.68 -4.12
C VAL A 53 -8.76 -2.88 -3.34
N GLU A 54 -7.88 -2.66 -2.38
CA GLU A 54 -7.29 -3.70 -1.51
C GLU A 54 -8.38 -4.42 -0.69
N ASP A 55 -9.25 -3.66 -0.03
CA ASP A 55 -10.34 -4.20 0.80
C ASP A 55 -11.36 -5.01 -0.01
N ASN A 56 -11.44 -4.78 -1.33
CA ASN A 56 -12.43 -5.38 -2.22
C ASN A 56 -11.83 -6.23 -3.34
N LEU A 57 -10.59 -6.71 -3.19
CA LEU A 57 -9.92 -7.59 -4.17
C LEU A 57 -10.72 -8.86 -4.48
N TYR A 58 -11.46 -9.37 -3.49
CA TYR A 58 -12.24 -10.61 -3.57
C TYR A 58 -13.67 -10.41 -4.11
N GLN A 59 -13.97 -9.22 -4.63
CA GLN A 59 -15.25 -8.88 -5.23
C GLN A 59 -15.08 -8.44 -6.68
N GLN A 60 -16.14 -8.49 -7.47
CA GLN A 60 -16.14 -7.93 -8.81
C GLN A 60 -16.31 -6.41 -8.73
N ILE A 61 -15.20 -5.68 -8.63
CA ILE A 61 -15.20 -4.21 -8.55
C ILE A 61 -14.94 -3.55 -9.90
N THR A 62 -15.56 -2.40 -10.09
CA THR A 62 -15.46 -1.54 -11.27
C THR A 62 -15.04 -0.12 -10.88
N PRO A 63 -14.56 0.71 -11.82
CA PRO A 63 -14.30 2.12 -11.55
C PRO A 63 -15.51 2.91 -11.04
N ALA A 64 -16.73 2.50 -11.44
CA ALA A 64 -17.97 3.11 -10.99
C ALA A 64 -18.23 2.84 -9.50
N ASP A 65 -17.88 1.66 -9.00
CA ASP A 65 -18.04 1.31 -7.58
C ASP A 65 -17.13 2.16 -6.69
N ILE A 66 -15.89 2.38 -7.12
CA ILE A 66 -14.93 3.29 -6.44
C ILE A 66 -15.49 4.72 -6.42
N ALA A 67 -16.02 5.17 -7.55
CA ALA A 67 -16.59 6.50 -7.69
C ALA A 67 -17.79 6.70 -6.76
N ALA A 68 -18.70 5.72 -6.71
CA ALA A 68 -19.86 5.72 -5.82
C ALA A 68 -19.44 5.72 -4.35
N TYR A 69 -18.50 4.86 -3.96
CA TYR A 69 -18.03 4.74 -2.57
C TYR A 69 -17.40 6.03 -2.05
N LEU A 70 -16.62 6.73 -2.88
CA LEU A 70 -15.94 7.96 -2.50
C LEU A 70 -16.75 9.24 -2.76
N ASN A 71 -18.00 9.12 -3.23
CA ASN A 71 -18.83 10.25 -3.67
C ASN A 71 -18.11 11.13 -4.72
N LEU A 72 -17.45 10.50 -5.68
CA LEU A 72 -16.76 11.12 -6.80
C LEU A 72 -17.41 10.72 -8.13
N SER A 73 -17.14 11.49 -9.18
CA SER A 73 -17.42 11.03 -10.55
C SER A 73 -16.34 10.06 -11.02
N GLU A 74 -16.70 9.12 -11.91
CA GLU A 74 -15.73 8.22 -12.56
C GLU A 74 -14.58 8.97 -13.25
N LYS A 75 -14.87 10.17 -13.79
CA LYS A 75 -13.88 11.05 -14.41
C LYS A 75 -12.86 11.56 -13.40
N GLN A 76 -13.27 11.88 -12.16
CA GLN A 76 -12.36 12.26 -11.09
C GLN A 76 -11.48 11.09 -10.68
N VAL A 77 -12.06 9.91 -10.45
CA VAL A 77 -11.30 8.68 -10.12
C VAL A 77 -10.28 8.38 -11.21
N SER A 78 -10.69 8.39 -12.47
CA SER A 78 -9.81 8.14 -13.61
C SER A 78 -8.64 9.12 -13.69
N ARG A 79 -8.91 10.42 -13.44
CA ARG A 79 -7.86 11.45 -13.41
C ARG A 79 -6.90 11.25 -12.25
N ILE A 80 -7.40 10.94 -11.05
CA ILE A 80 -6.58 10.72 -9.87
C ILE A 80 -5.64 9.55 -10.11
N VAL A 81 -6.19 8.37 -10.47
CA VAL A 81 -5.37 7.18 -10.73
C VAL A 81 -4.38 7.41 -11.87
N LEU A 82 -4.79 8.05 -12.97
CA LEU A 82 -3.87 8.33 -14.07
C LEU A 82 -2.73 9.27 -13.64
N SER A 83 -3.03 10.30 -12.83
CA SER A 83 -2.01 11.25 -12.36
C SER A 83 -1.05 10.65 -11.33
N SER A 84 -1.50 9.66 -10.55
CA SER A 84 -0.71 9.03 -9.50
C SER A 84 0.07 7.82 -10.01
N GLU A 85 -0.57 6.95 -10.80
CA GLU A 85 -0.04 5.64 -11.21
C GLU A 85 0.35 5.58 -12.69
N GLY A 86 -0.02 6.58 -13.50
CA GLY A 86 0.26 6.60 -14.95
C GLY A 86 -0.57 5.60 -15.77
N ILE A 87 -1.56 4.93 -15.16
CA ILE A 87 -2.37 3.89 -15.78
C ILE A 87 -3.87 4.14 -15.59
N SER A 88 -4.71 3.45 -16.35
CA SER A 88 -6.16 3.53 -16.18
C SER A 88 -6.63 2.86 -14.88
N THR A 89 -7.73 3.31 -14.30
CA THR A 89 -8.33 2.70 -13.10
C THR A 89 -8.63 1.21 -13.28
N LYS A 90 -9.10 0.80 -14.46
CA LYS A 90 -9.32 -0.63 -14.76
C LYS A 90 -8.02 -1.43 -14.72
N ARG A 91 -6.92 -0.87 -15.28
CA ARG A 91 -5.60 -1.52 -15.24
C ARG A 91 -5.06 -1.57 -13.82
N PHE A 92 -5.24 -0.52 -13.03
CA PHE A 92 -4.86 -0.48 -11.62
C PHE A 92 -5.52 -1.61 -10.81
N ILE A 93 -6.86 -1.72 -10.88
CA ILE A 93 -7.62 -2.82 -10.25
C ILE A 93 -7.09 -4.19 -10.72
N THR A 94 -6.84 -4.32 -12.03
CA THR A 94 -6.35 -5.57 -12.62
C THR A 94 -4.99 -5.95 -12.05
N LEU A 95 -4.04 -5.02 -11.96
CA LEU A 95 -2.70 -5.28 -11.44
C LEU A 95 -2.76 -5.68 -9.96
N ALA A 96 -3.59 -5.01 -9.15
CA ALA A 96 -3.79 -5.36 -7.76
C ALA A 96 -4.31 -6.80 -7.60
N LYS A 97 -5.33 -7.18 -8.38
CA LYS A 97 -5.86 -8.57 -8.40
C LYS A 97 -4.81 -9.59 -8.87
N ILE A 98 -3.97 -9.25 -9.83
CA ILE A 98 -2.90 -10.16 -10.29
C ILE A 98 -1.79 -10.29 -9.23
N GLY A 99 -1.45 -9.21 -8.52
CA GLY A 99 -0.58 -9.27 -7.35
C GLY A 99 -1.07 -10.30 -6.34
N GLU A 100 -2.34 -10.20 -5.96
CA GLU A 100 -2.94 -11.16 -5.02
C GLU A 100 -3.03 -12.57 -5.58
N ALA A 101 -3.34 -12.72 -6.87
CA ALA A 101 -3.32 -14.03 -7.53
C ALA A 101 -1.95 -14.70 -7.42
N LYS A 102 -0.85 -13.94 -7.54
CA LYS A 102 0.52 -14.49 -7.38
C LYS A 102 0.75 -15.00 -5.97
N THR A 103 0.33 -14.23 -4.96
CA THR A 103 0.38 -14.65 -3.55
C THR A 103 -0.38 -15.97 -3.36
N LEU A 104 -1.63 -16.04 -3.82
CA LEU A 104 -2.44 -17.27 -3.71
C LEU A 104 -1.85 -18.45 -4.49
N LEU A 105 -1.24 -18.22 -5.65
CA LEU A 105 -0.57 -19.27 -6.44
C LEU A 105 0.67 -19.82 -5.73
N ALA A 106 1.38 -18.98 -4.98
CA ALA A 106 2.61 -19.34 -4.26
C ALA A 106 2.32 -19.95 -2.88
N GLU A 107 1.28 -19.50 -2.19
CA GLU A 107 1.05 -19.82 -0.77
C GLU A 107 -0.09 -20.82 -0.54
N SER A 108 -0.95 -21.06 -1.54
CA SER A 108 -2.13 -21.93 -1.40
C SER A 108 -2.21 -23.03 -2.46
N ASP A 109 -2.96 -24.08 -2.14
CA ASP A 109 -3.28 -25.19 -3.05
C ASP A 109 -4.59 -24.98 -3.82
N MET A 110 -5.19 -23.79 -3.73
CA MET A 110 -6.43 -23.46 -4.45
C MET A 110 -6.28 -23.74 -5.95
N SER A 111 -7.26 -24.34 -6.59
CA SER A 111 -7.25 -24.53 -8.04
C SER A 111 -7.27 -23.17 -8.76
N LEU A 112 -6.78 -23.13 -10.02
CA LEU A 112 -6.81 -21.91 -10.83
C LEU A 112 -8.23 -21.34 -11.00
N GLY A 113 -9.24 -22.22 -11.04
CA GLY A 113 -10.64 -21.82 -11.12
C GLY A 113 -11.15 -21.20 -9.83
N GLU A 114 -10.73 -21.71 -8.67
CA GLU A 114 -11.07 -21.15 -7.37
C GLU A 114 -10.43 -19.77 -7.18
N ILE A 115 -9.15 -19.60 -7.52
CA ILE A 115 -8.46 -18.30 -7.46
C ILE A 115 -9.15 -17.27 -8.38
N ALA A 116 -9.50 -17.67 -9.61
CA ALA A 116 -10.21 -16.80 -10.53
C ALA A 116 -11.56 -16.34 -9.94
N ARG A 117 -12.32 -17.27 -9.38
CA ARG A 117 -13.62 -16.98 -8.76
C ARG A 117 -13.49 -16.13 -7.51
N SER A 118 -12.54 -16.44 -6.62
CA SER A 118 -12.35 -15.72 -5.36
C SER A 118 -11.95 -14.27 -5.61
N LEU A 119 -11.13 -14.01 -6.63
CA LEU A 119 -10.73 -12.66 -7.03
C LEU A 119 -11.78 -11.97 -7.93
N GLY A 120 -12.99 -12.50 -8.05
CA GLY A 120 -14.08 -11.87 -8.78
C GLY A 120 -13.88 -11.76 -10.30
N PHE A 121 -13.06 -12.62 -10.91
CA PHE A 121 -12.98 -12.71 -12.37
C PHE A 121 -14.22 -13.45 -12.92
N ALA A 122 -14.81 -12.92 -13.99
CA ALA A 122 -16.02 -13.49 -14.58
C ALA A 122 -15.85 -14.95 -15.04
N THR A 123 -14.66 -15.31 -15.55
CA THR A 123 -14.34 -16.67 -15.96
C THR A 123 -12.86 -16.99 -15.71
N ALA A 124 -12.55 -18.28 -15.51
CA ALA A 124 -11.16 -18.74 -15.39
C ALA A 124 -10.33 -18.50 -16.67
N SER A 125 -10.98 -18.54 -17.86
CA SER A 125 -10.33 -18.23 -19.14
C SER A 125 -9.92 -16.76 -19.24
N TYR A 126 -10.80 -15.86 -18.79
CA TYR A 126 -10.49 -14.44 -18.72
C TYR A 126 -9.35 -14.17 -17.74
N PHE A 127 -9.40 -14.76 -16.54
CA PHE A 127 -8.30 -14.69 -15.57
C PHE A 127 -6.96 -15.15 -16.18
N ASN A 128 -6.92 -16.32 -16.83
CA ASN A 128 -5.70 -16.84 -17.45
C ASN A 128 -5.13 -15.86 -18.50
N THR A 129 -6.00 -15.32 -19.36
CA THR A 129 -5.62 -14.33 -20.37
C THR A 129 -5.04 -13.07 -19.73
N VAL A 130 -5.73 -12.53 -18.72
CA VAL A 130 -5.30 -11.32 -18.01
C VAL A 130 -3.98 -11.54 -17.29
N PHE A 131 -3.83 -12.65 -16.57
CA PHE A 131 -2.60 -13.01 -15.87
C PHE A 131 -1.43 -13.13 -16.86
N ARG A 132 -1.63 -13.84 -17.98
CA ARG A 132 -0.60 -13.96 -19.02
C ARG A 132 -0.22 -12.62 -19.64
N ASN A 133 -1.18 -11.72 -19.83
CA ASN A 133 -0.90 -10.38 -20.36
C ASN A 133 -0.16 -9.49 -19.36
N VAL A 134 -0.21 -9.79 -18.05
CA VAL A 134 0.50 -9.03 -17.01
C VAL A 134 1.87 -9.63 -16.74
N GLU A 135 1.95 -10.94 -16.52
CA GLU A 135 3.16 -11.64 -16.08
C GLU A 135 3.96 -12.28 -17.23
N GLY A 136 3.43 -12.31 -18.45
CA GLY A 136 4.05 -12.96 -19.60
C GLY A 136 3.95 -14.49 -19.63
N THR A 137 3.44 -15.12 -18.56
CA THR A 137 3.25 -16.58 -18.45
C THR A 137 1.86 -16.92 -17.90
N THR A 138 1.43 -18.18 -18.05
CA THR A 138 0.12 -18.62 -17.53
C THR A 138 0.16 -18.83 -16.00
N PRO A 139 -0.96 -18.70 -15.28
CA PRO A 139 -1.03 -18.96 -13.84
C PRO A 139 -0.50 -20.35 -13.44
N GLY A 140 -0.80 -21.37 -14.23
CA GLY A 140 -0.36 -22.74 -13.97
C GLY A 140 1.16 -22.90 -14.14
N ALA A 141 1.73 -22.30 -15.19
CA ALA A 141 3.17 -22.29 -15.39
C ALA A 141 3.89 -21.48 -14.30
N PHE A 142 3.30 -20.37 -13.83
CA PHE A 142 3.81 -19.59 -12.70
C PHE A 142 3.87 -20.43 -11.42
N ARG A 143 2.79 -21.17 -11.09
CA ARG A 143 2.75 -22.06 -9.92
C ARG A 143 3.81 -23.16 -9.99
N ALA A 144 4.07 -23.72 -11.17
CA ALA A 144 5.07 -24.77 -11.35
C ALA A 144 6.52 -24.31 -11.09
N GLN A 145 6.75 -23.00 -10.95
CA GLN A 145 8.06 -22.41 -10.63
C GLN A 145 8.26 -22.14 -9.13
N ARG A 146 7.26 -22.44 -8.30
CA ARG A 146 7.39 -22.45 -6.83
C ARG A 146 8.37 -23.53 -6.37
#